data_AF-G0QN52-F1
#
_entry.id   AF-G0QN52-F1
#
_cell.length_a   1.000
_cell.length_b   1.000
_cell.length_c   1.000
_cell.angle_alpha   90.00
_cell.angle_beta   90.00
_cell.angle_gamma   90.00
#
_symmetry.space_group_name_H-M   'P 1'
#
loop_
_entity.id
_entity.type
_entity.pdbx_description
1 polymer ?
#
loop_
_entity_poly.entity_id
_entity_poly.type
_entity_poly.pdbx_seq_one_letter_code
_entity_poly.pdbx_strand_id
1 'polypeptide(L)'
;MKYDELNIELTQKAQNDQNYIRYIKWLKDGGAIFDNIEFPVAFGPTGYIGVIAKEEIPANKVFVAIPNNLLLSTYLVEQSELKVILEENPHLFDLDEDDDAQFNKLALYLMKEKIKGENSFWYPYLQIAPESFTLLDWKEEEVQEIGDHYLYLQYREFRISSYLI
;
A
#
# COMPACT_ATOMS: atom_id res chain seq x y z
N MET A 1 6.92 25.90 -5.18
CA MET A 1 6.19 25.29 -4.05
C MET A 1 7.08 24.23 -3.47
N LYS A 2 7.27 24.21 -2.15
CA LYS A 2 8.05 23.17 -1.49
C LYS A 2 7.13 22.01 -1.15
N TYR A 3 7.42 20.83 -1.68
CA TYR A 3 6.57 19.63 -1.53
C TYR A 3 6.77 18.93 -0.18
N ASP A 4 7.79 19.34 0.57
CA ASP A 4 8.22 18.84 1.87
C ASP A 4 7.76 19.71 3.05
N GLU A 5 7.10 20.84 2.77
CA GLU A 5 6.56 21.70 3.83
C GLU A 5 5.30 21.09 4.47
N LEU A 6 5.21 21.18 5.79
CA LEU A 6 4.05 20.72 6.56
C LEU A 6 2.80 21.48 6.13
N ASN A 7 1.75 20.74 5.78
CA ASN A 7 0.44 21.29 5.49
C ASN A 7 -0.49 21.11 6.71
N ILE A 8 -0.63 22.16 7.52
CA ILE A 8 -1.36 22.13 8.79
C ILE A 8 -2.85 21.81 8.58
N GLU A 9 -3.48 22.42 7.59
CA GLU A 9 -4.91 22.24 7.31
C GLU A 9 -5.21 20.80 6.89
N LEU A 10 -4.44 20.26 5.93
CA LEU A 10 -4.62 18.89 5.46
C LEU A 10 -4.22 17.86 6.53
N THR A 11 -3.25 18.19 7.39
CA THR A 11 -2.90 17.38 8.56
C THR A 11 -4.09 17.27 9.51
N GLN A 12 -4.70 18.39 9.90
CA GLN A 12 -5.87 18.39 10.77
C GLN A 12 -7.05 17.64 10.15
N LYS A 13 -7.25 17.78 8.83
CA LYS A 13 -8.27 17.00 8.10
C LYS A 13 -8.00 15.50 8.22
N ALA A 14 -6.77 15.05 7.96
CA ALA A 14 -6.40 13.63 8.04
C ALA A 14 -6.50 13.08 9.47
N GLN A 15 -6.12 13.88 10.48
CA GLN A 15 -6.19 13.48 11.89
C GLN A 15 -7.63 13.34 12.41
N ASN A 16 -8.58 14.07 11.82
CA ASN A 16 -10.00 13.97 12.16
C ASN A 16 -10.77 12.94 11.31
N ASP A 17 -10.12 12.36 10.31
CA ASP A 17 -10.70 11.32 9.46
C ASP A 17 -10.88 10.01 10.27
N GLN A 18 -12.09 9.45 10.21
CA GLN A 18 -12.45 8.24 10.96
C GLN A 18 -11.65 7.00 10.53
N ASN A 19 -11.21 6.93 9.27
CA ASN A 19 -10.39 5.82 8.77
C ASN A 19 -9.00 5.83 9.41
N TYR A 20 -8.36 7.01 9.48
CA TYR A 20 -7.07 7.16 10.16
C TYR A 20 -7.17 6.93 11.67
N ILE A 21 -8.24 7.42 12.31
CA ILE A 21 -8.50 7.15 13.75
C ILE A 21 -8.65 5.64 14.00
N ARG A 22 -9.43 4.94 13.17
CA ARG A 22 -9.63 3.49 13.24
C ARG A 22 -8.32 2.73 13.03
N TYR A 23 -7.52 3.14 12.04
CA TYR A 23 -6.22 2.54 11.74
C TYR A 23 -5.22 2.71 12.89
N ILE A 24 -5.09 3.91 13.46
CA ILE A 24 -4.20 4.15 14.60
C ILE A 24 -4.61 3.32 15.82
N LYS A 25 -5.93 3.21 16.07
CA LYS A 25 -6.44 2.33 17.13
C LYS A 25 -6.07 0.87 16.87
N TRP A 26 -6.30 0.37 15.67
CA TRP A 26 -5.97 -1.00 15.27
C TRP A 26 -4.48 -1.31 15.42
N LEU A 27 -3.59 -0.39 15.00
CA LEU A 27 -2.15 -0.52 15.20
C LEU A 27 -1.79 -0.65 16.69
N LYS A 28 -2.31 0.25 17.53
CA LYS A 28 -2.03 0.27 18.98
C LYS A 28 -2.55 -0.99 19.67
N ASP A 29 -3.79 -1.38 19.38
CA ASP A 29 -4.39 -2.61 19.93
C ASP A 29 -3.61 -3.85 19.49
N GLY A 30 -3.00 -3.83 18.30
CA GLY A 30 -2.15 -4.88 17.78
C GLY A 30 -0.71 -4.90 18.31
N GLY A 31 -0.33 -3.94 19.17
CA GLY A 31 0.98 -3.87 19.82
C GLY A 31 2.04 -3.08 19.05
N ALA A 32 1.65 -2.29 18.04
CA ALA A 32 2.58 -1.40 17.35
C ALA A 32 3.10 -0.29 18.28
N ILE A 33 4.40 0.00 18.19
CA ILE A 33 5.08 1.05 18.96
C ILE A 33 5.50 2.14 17.97
N PHE A 34 5.09 3.38 18.19
CA PHE A 34 5.43 4.51 17.33
C PHE A 34 5.30 5.86 18.08
N ASP A 35 5.57 5.87 19.38
CA ASP A 35 5.30 7.02 20.26
C ASP A 35 6.18 8.24 19.99
N ASN A 36 7.28 8.13 19.24
CA ASN A 36 8.16 9.27 18.93
C ASN A 36 7.77 9.99 17.63
N ILE A 37 6.76 9.48 16.92
CA ILE A 37 6.26 10.08 15.68
C ILE A 37 4.80 10.50 15.81
N GLU A 38 4.38 11.36 14.90
CA GLU A 38 3.00 11.75 14.67
C GLU A 38 2.58 11.29 13.26
N PHE A 39 1.41 10.68 13.20
CA PHE A 39 0.76 10.16 12.01
C PHE A 39 -0.76 10.20 12.20
N PRO A 40 -1.54 10.54 11.17
CA PRO A 40 -1.10 11.02 9.86
C PRO A 40 -0.66 12.49 9.88
N VAL A 41 0.27 12.85 8.99
CA VAL A 41 0.71 14.23 8.74
C VAL A 41 0.76 14.48 7.24
N ALA A 42 0.26 15.63 6.78
CA ALA A 42 0.19 15.97 5.37
C ALA A 42 1.31 16.93 4.95
N PHE A 43 1.89 16.70 3.78
CA PHE A 43 2.98 17.50 3.22
C PHE A 43 2.63 18.09 1.84
N GLY A 44 3.16 19.27 1.58
CA GLY A 44 3.05 19.95 0.30
C GLY A 44 1.62 20.38 -0.07
N PRO A 45 1.43 20.87 -1.30
CA PRO A 45 0.13 21.34 -1.78
C PRO A 45 -0.87 20.21 -2.05
N THR A 46 -0.38 18.99 -2.32
CA THR A 46 -1.21 17.81 -2.62
C THR A 46 -1.66 17.08 -1.37
N GLY A 47 -1.05 17.36 -0.21
CA GLY A 47 -1.40 16.72 1.06
C GLY A 47 -0.92 15.28 1.16
N TYR A 48 0.25 14.98 0.58
CA TYR A 48 0.85 13.65 0.69
C TYR A 48 0.98 13.25 2.16
N ILE A 49 0.42 12.10 2.52
CA ILE A 49 0.37 11.64 3.92
C ILE A 49 1.65 10.90 4.29
N GLY A 50 2.26 11.33 5.38
CA GLY A 50 3.47 10.74 5.94
C GLY A 50 3.50 10.87 7.47
N VAL A 51 4.71 10.89 8.01
CA VAL A 51 5.00 10.95 9.44
C VAL A 51 5.92 12.12 9.75
N ILE A 52 5.83 12.66 10.95
CA ILE A 52 6.83 13.62 11.48
C ILE A 52 7.32 13.16 12.85
N ALA A 53 8.58 13.43 13.17
CA ALA A 53 9.09 13.19 14.50
C ALA A 53 8.55 14.24 15.48
N LYS A 54 8.13 13.81 16.68
CA LYS A 54 7.69 14.71 17.76
C LYS A 54 8.84 15.27 18.58
N GLU A 55 10.01 14.68 18.43
CA GLU A 55 11.24 14.99 19.14
C GLU A 55 12.44 14.65 18.26
N GLU A 56 13.64 15.06 18.69
CA GLU A 56 14.87 14.62 18.05
C GLU A 56 15.07 13.11 18.25
N ILE A 57 15.23 12.38 17.14
CA ILE A 57 15.48 10.94 17.15
C ILE A 57 16.97 10.73 16.84
N PRO A 58 17.80 10.32 17.82
CA PRO A 58 19.21 10.08 17.58
C PRO A 58 19.42 8.89 16.66
N ALA A 59 20.58 8.87 15.99
CA ALA A 59 20.99 7.74 15.17
C ALA A 59 20.94 6.42 15.97
N ASN A 60 20.51 5.34 15.32
CA ASN A 60 20.37 4.00 15.90
C ASN A 60 19.30 3.83 17.00
N LYS A 61 18.40 4.80 17.22
CA LYS A 61 17.20 4.60 18.06
C LYS A 61 16.10 3.90 17.26
N VAL A 62 15.53 2.84 17.82
CA VAL A 62 14.27 2.27 17.31
C VAL A 62 13.13 3.21 17.69
N PHE A 63 12.42 3.75 16.69
CA PHE A 63 11.32 4.71 16.89
C PHE A 63 9.98 4.21 16.34
N VAL A 64 9.98 3.11 15.58
CA VAL A 64 8.79 2.36 15.13
C VAL A 64 9.07 0.87 15.26
N ALA A 65 8.10 0.10 15.77
CA ALA A 65 8.11 -1.36 15.75
C ALA A 65 6.70 -1.87 15.42
N ILE A 66 6.59 -2.72 14.40
CA ILE A 66 5.32 -3.30 13.94
C ILE A 66 5.36 -4.83 14.18
N PRO A 67 4.49 -5.37 15.05
CA PRO A 67 4.34 -6.81 15.25
C PRO A 67 3.94 -7.58 13.98
N ASN A 68 4.42 -8.81 13.85
CA ASN A 68 4.18 -9.67 12.67
C ASN A 68 2.69 -9.96 12.40
N ASN A 69 1.85 -9.98 13.43
CA ASN A 69 0.41 -10.20 13.28
C ASN A 69 -0.31 -9.03 12.57
N LEU A 70 0.33 -7.87 12.42
CA LEU A 70 -0.19 -6.74 11.66
C LEU A 70 0.33 -6.71 10.21
N LEU A 71 1.27 -7.59 9.85
CA LEU A 71 1.85 -7.63 8.51
C LEU A 71 1.01 -8.47 7.56
N LEU A 72 0.74 -7.94 6.37
CA LEU A 72 0.31 -8.73 5.22
C LEU A 72 1.53 -9.36 4.57
N SER A 73 1.54 -10.68 4.45
CA SER A 73 2.67 -11.43 3.91
C SER A 73 2.20 -12.65 3.14
N THR A 74 3.03 -13.15 2.23
CA THR A 74 2.72 -14.37 1.46
C THR A 74 2.60 -15.61 2.34
N TYR A 75 3.25 -15.62 3.52
CA TYR A 75 3.03 -16.62 4.55
C TYR A 75 1.54 -16.77 4.93
N LEU A 76 0.82 -15.65 5.13
CA LEU A 76 -0.61 -15.69 5.44
C LEU A 76 -1.46 -16.27 4.31
N VAL A 77 -1.03 -16.06 3.06
CA VAL A 77 -1.71 -16.58 1.88
C VAL A 77 -1.60 -18.09 1.83
N GLU A 78 -0.40 -18.62 2.09
CA GLU A 78 -0.11 -20.06 2.11
C GLU A 78 -0.77 -20.80 3.28
N GLN A 79 -1.07 -20.10 4.37
CA GLN A 79 -1.86 -20.67 5.49
C GLN A 79 -3.38 -20.51 5.32
N SER A 80 -3.83 -19.86 4.25
CA SER A 80 -5.24 -19.61 4.00
C SER A 80 -5.88 -20.68 3.10
N GLU A 81 -7.20 -20.62 2.97
CA GLU A 81 -7.98 -21.43 2.04
C GLU A 81 -7.60 -21.21 0.57
N LEU A 82 -6.90 -20.12 0.25
CA LEU A 82 -6.41 -19.85 -1.11
C LEU A 82 -5.30 -20.81 -1.54
N LYS A 83 -4.69 -21.55 -0.62
CA LYS A 83 -3.61 -22.49 -0.94
C LYS A 83 -3.96 -23.45 -2.07
N VAL A 84 -5.21 -23.95 -2.11
CA VAL A 84 -5.68 -24.83 -3.19
C VAL A 84 -5.62 -24.13 -4.55
N ILE A 85 -6.03 -22.86 -4.62
CA ILE A 85 -5.97 -22.08 -5.85
C ILE A 85 -4.53 -21.86 -6.29
N LEU A 86 -3.60 -21.64 -5.35
CA LEU A 86 -2.18 -21.49 -5.66
C LEU A 86 -1.61 -22.79 -6.27
N GLU A 87 -1.92 -23.93 -5.65
CA GLU A 87 -1.45 -25.25 -6.09
C GLU A 87 -2.07 -25.69 -7.44
N GLU A 88 -3.31 -25.30 -7.73
CA GLU A 88 -3.97 -25.58 -9.01
C GLU A 88 -3.47 -24.67 -10.16
N ASN A 89 -2.80 -23.56 -9.84
CA ASN A 89 -2.35 -22.56 -10.82
C ASN A 89 -0.87 -22.19 -10.62
N PRO A 90 0.07 -23.15 -10.69
CA PRO A 90 1.49 -22.90 -10.42
C PRO A 90 2.09 -21.88 -11.38
N HIS A 91 1.65 -21.86 -12.64
CA HIS A 91 2.06 -20.86 -13.64
C HIS A 91 1.82 -19.39 -13.27
N LEU A 92 1.04 -19.09 -12.22
CA LEU A 92 0.84 -17.73 -11.70
C LEU A 92 1.41 -17.50 -10.31
N PHE A 93 1.66 -18.58 -9.56
CA PHE A 93 1.89 -18.53 -8.11
C PHE A 93 3.11 -19.35 -7.65
N ASP A 94 3.79 -20.05 -8.54
CA ASP A 94 5.05 -20.70 -8.27
C ASP A 94 6.21 -19.79 -8.72
N LEU A 95 7.17 -19.56 -7.82
CA LEU A 95 8.35 -18.75 -8.08
C LEU A 95 9.28 -19.39 -9.13
N ASP A 96 9.22 -20.71 -9.29
CA ASP A 96 10.01 -21.40 -10.31
C ASP A 96 9.37 -21.27 -11.71
N GLU A 97 8.09 -20.89 -11.79
CA GLU A 97 7.35 -20.72 -13.05
C GLU A 97 7.09 -19.25 -13.43
N ASP A 98 6.94 -18.36 -12.44
CA ASP A 98 6.62 -16.95 -12.65
C ASP A 98 7.35 -16.04 -11.63
N ASP A 99 8.13 -15.08 -12.14
CA ASP A 99 8.89 -14.12 -11.32
C ASP A 99 7.99 -13.21 -10.46
N ASP A 100 6.74 -12.98 -10.87
CA ASP A 100 5.72 -12.20 -10.16
C ASP A 100 4.89 -13.05 -9.19
N ALA A 101 5.17 -14.35 -9.03
CA ALA A 101 4.38 -15.25 -8.20
C ALA A 101 4.10 -14.74 -6.77
N GLN A 102 5.10 -14.14 -6.11
CA GLN A 102 4.91 -13.58 -4.76
C GLN A 102 4.02 -12.35 -4.76
N PHE A 103 4.13 -11.50 -5.78
CA PHE A 103 3.23 -10.37 -5.99
C PHE A 103 1.80 -10.86 -6.24
N ASN A 104 1.62 -11.83 -7.13
CA ASN A 104 0.33 -12.42 -7.47
C ASN A 104 -0.35 -13.04 -6.24
N LYS A 105 0.39 -13.80 -5.41
CA LYS A 105 -0.12 -14.34 -4.13
C LYS A 105 -0.68 -13.24 -3.22
N LEU A 106 0.10 -12.18 -3.03
CA LEU A 106 -0.29 -11.09 -2.13
C LEU A 106 -1.46 -10.29 -2.70
N ALA A 107 -1.47 -10.03 -4.02
CA ALA A 107 -2.57 -9.36 -4.72
C ALA A 107 -3.88 -10.13 -4.57
N LEU A 108 -3.88 -11.46 -4.78
CA LEU A 108 -5.06 -12.31 -4.61
C LEU A 108 -5.59 -12.25 -3.16
N TYR A 109 -4.69 -12.29 -2.18
CA TYR A 109 -5.07 -12.20 -0.77
C TYR A 109 -5.65 -10.83 -0.41
N LEU A 110 -5.05 -9.75 -0.92
CA LEU A 110 -5.57 -8.39 -0.76
C LEU A 110 -6.98 -8.24 -1.37
N MET A 111 -7.23 -8.82 -2.54
CA MET A 111 -8.57 -8.82 -3.17
C MET A 111 -9.59 -9.52 -2.27
N LYS A 112 -9.26 -10.70 -1.77
CA LYS A 112 -10.11 -11.45 -0.83
C LYS A 112 -10.42 -10.65 0.43
N GLU A 113 -9.42 -10.05 1.06
CA GLU A 113 -9.60 -9.24 2.28
C GLU A 113 -10.38 -7.95 2.02
N LYS A 114 -10.22 -7.34 0.83
CA LYS A 114 -11.03 -6.19 0.41
C LYS A 114 -12.50 -6.56 0.24
N ILE A 115 -12.82 -7.73 -0.32
CA ILE A 115 -14.20 -8.22 -0.51
C ILE A 115 -14.90 -8.45 0.84
N LYS A 116 -14.16 -8.88 1.87
CA LYS A 116 -14.72 -9.08 3.22
C LYS A 116 -15.22 -7.78 3.88
N GLY A 117 -14.78 -6.61 3.43
CA GLY A 117 -15.14 -5.33 4.02
C GLY A 117 -14.78 -5.28 5.50
N GLU A 118 -15.70 -4.78 6.33
CA GLU A 118 -15.47 -4.61 7.78
C GLU A 118 -15.19 -5.92 8.54
N ASN A 119 -15.48 -7.08 7.95
CA ASN A 119 -15.15 -8.38 8.53
C ASN A 119 -13.66 -8.76 8.35
N SER A 120 -12.91 -8.02 7.54
CA SER A 120 -11.47 -8.23 7.39
C SER A 120 -10.73 -7.70 8.61
N PHE A 121 -9.78 -8.49 9.12
CA PHE A 121 -8.84 -8.03 10.15
C PHE A 121 -8.02 -6.82 9.66
N TRP A 122 -7.69 -6.77 8.36
CA TRP A 122 -6.91 -5.69 7.74
C TRP A 122 -7.78 -4.53 7.24
N TYR A 123 -9.08 -4.55 7.49
CA TYR A 123 -9.98 -3.48 7.06
C TYR A 123 -9.46 -2.08 7.42
N PRO A 124 -8.97 -1.79 8.64
CA PRO A 124 -8.46 -0.46 8.97
C PRO A 124 -7.27 -0.02 8.12
N TYR A 125 -6.37 -0.95 7.77
CA TYR A 125 -5.24 -0.68 6.87
C TYR A 125 -5.72 -0.41 5.44
N LEU A 126 -6.65 -1.23 4.93
CA LEU A 126 -7.17 -1.08 3.56
C LEU A 126 -7.97 0.22 3.37
N GLN A 127 -8.57 0.78 4.42
CA GLN A 127 -9.33 2.04 4.35
C GLN A 127 -8.45 3.29 4.23
N ILE A 128 -7.18 3.22 4.63
CA ILE A 128 -6.24 4.35 4.52
C ILE A 128 -5.24 4.18 3.38
N ALA A 129 -5.31 3.05 2.66
CA ALA A 129 -4.46 2.82 1.50
C ALA A 129 -4.73 3.92 0.46
N PRO A 130 -3.69 4.64 0.01
CA PRO A 130 -3.88 5.67 -0.99
C PRO A 130 -4.35 5.05 -2.31
N GLU A 131 -5.02 5.86 -3.12
CA GLU A 131 -5.21 5.50 -4.53
C GLU A 131 -3.83 5.37 -5.18
N SER A 132 -3.60 4.25 -5.85
CA SER A 132 -2.38 4.04 -6.61
C SER A 132 -2.40 4.92 -7.84
N PHE A 133 -1.30 5.62 -8.10
CA PHE A 133 -1.06 6.30 -9.37
C PHE A 133 0.07 5.57 -10.08
N THR A 134 -0.30 4.74 -11.04
CA THR A 134 0.61 3.91 -11.84
C THR A 134 0.46 4.26 -13.32
N LEU A 135 1.32 3.69 -14.16
CA LEU A 135 1.22 3.86 -15.62
C LEU A 135 -0.15 3.39 -16.19
N LEU A 136 -0.85 2.49 -15.49
CA LEU A 136 -2.18 2.02 -15.87
C LEU A 136 -3.26 3.11 -15.77
N ASP A 137 -3.02 4.13 -14.94
CA ASP A 137 -3.96 5.22 -14.71
C ASP A 137 -3.81 6.36 -15.73
N TRP A 138 -2.71 6.34 -16.50
CA TRP A 138 -2.38 7.39 -17.45
C TRP A 138 -3.12 7.16 -18.78
N LYS A 139 -3.47 8.27 -19.43
CA LYS A 139 -3.99 8.27 -20.79
C LYS A 139 -2.85 8.17 -21.79
N GLU A 140 -3.16 7.64 -22.96
CA GLU A 140 -2.15 7.45 -24.00
C GLU A 140 -1.53 8.79 -24.44
N GLU A 141 -2.33 9.85 -24.52
CA GLU A 141 -1.86 11.19 -24.88
C GLU A 141 -0.86 11.73 -23.84
N GLU A 142 -1.11 11.49 -22.55
CA GLU A 142 -0.24 11.93 -21.45
C GLU A 142 1.12 11.24 -21.50
N VAL A 143 1.16 9.95 -21.85
CA VAL A 143 2.43 9.21 -22.02
C VAL A 143 3.17 9.67 -23.28
N GLN A 144 2.45 9.94 -24.36
CA GLN A 144 3.06 10.43 -25.61
C GLN A 144 3.69 11.82 -25.45
N GLU A 145 3.08 12.72 -24.65
CA GLU A 145 3.61 14.06 -24.38
C GLU A 145 4.98 14.05 -23.68
N ILE A 146 5.31 13.00 -22.92
CA ILE A 146 6.64 12.86 -22.30
C ILE A 146 7.73 12.73 -23.38
N GLY A 147 7.41 12.13 -24.53
CA GLY A 147 8.38 11.88 -25.60
C GLY A 147 9.40 10.78 -25.28
N ASP A 148 9.18 10.00 -24.22
CA ASP A 148 10.02 8.84 -23.88
C ASP A 148 9.48 7.58 -24.56
N HIS A 149 10.26 7.06 -25.51
CA HIS A 149 9.88 5.87 -26.27
C HIS A 149 9.81 4.60 -25.43
N TYR A 150 10.70 4.43 -24.45
CA TYR A 150 10.71 3.25 -23.59
C TYR A 150 9.52 3.25 -22.64
N LEU A 151 9.18 4.41 -22.08
CA LEU A 151 7.99 4.55 -21.25
C LEU A 151 6.72 4.22 -22.04
N TYR A 152 6.63 4.67 -23.29
CA TYR A 152 5.50 4.37 -24.16
C TYR A 152 5.39 2.87 -24.49
N LEU A 153 6.52 2.19 -24.71
CA LEU A 153 6.52 0.73 -24.90
C LEU A 153 6.02 -0.01 -23.65
N GLN A 154 6.51 0.37 -22.46
CA GLN A 154 6.04 -0.20 -21.18
C GLN A 154 4.54 0.04 -20.96
N TYR A 155 4.06 1.26 -21.21
CA TYR A 155 2.63 1.59 -21.14
C TYR A 155 1.78 0.65 -22.01
N ARG A 156 2.25 0.39 -23.25
CA ARG A 156 1.56 -0.53 -24.15
C ARG A 156 1.59 -1.98 -23.68
N GLU A 157 2.72 -2.45 -23.16
CA GLU A 157 2.84 -3.81 -22.63
C GLU A 157 1.86 -4.05 -21.47
N PHE A 158 1.80 -3.13 -20.51
CA PHE A 158 0.86 -3.20 -19.38
C PHE A 158 -0.61 -3.21 -19.83
N ARG A 159 -0.96 -2.40 -20.84
CA ARG A 159 -2.33 -2.33 -21.37
C ARG A 159 -2.71 -3.58 -22.15
N ILE A 160 -1.81 -4.16 -22.95
CA ILE A 160 -2.10 -5.36 -23.76
C ILE A 160 -2.27 -6.59 -22.87
N SER A 161 -1.42 -6.74 -21.83
CA SER A 161 -1.54 -7.83 -20.85
C SER A 161 -2.88 -7.80 -20.11
N SER A 162 -3.42 -6.60 -19.86
CA SER A 162 -4.74 -6.41 -19.22
C SER A 162 -5.94 -6.85 -20.07
N TYR A 163 -5.78 -7.09 -21.39
CA TYR A 163 -6.85 -7.56 -22.29
C TYR A 163 -6.81 -9.07 -22.56
N LEU A 164 -5.81 -9.79 -22.01
CA LEU A 164 -5.61 -11.23 -22.23
C LEU A 164 -5.99 -12.08 -21.01
N ILE A 165 -6.60 -11.48 -19.99
CA ILE A 165 -7.19 -12.16 -18.82
C ILE A 165 -8.72 -12.15 -18.93
#